data_AF-A0A543JRN1-F1
#
_entry.id   AF-A0A543JRN1-F1
#
_cell.length_a   1.000
_cell.length_b   1.000
_cell.length_c   1.000
_cell.angle_alpha   90.00
_cell.angle_beta   90.00
_cell.angle_gamma   90.00
#
_symmetry.space_group_name_H-M   'P 1'
#
loop_
_entity.id
_entity.type
_entity.pdbx_description
1 polymer ?
#
loop_
_entity_poly.entity_id
_entity_poly.type
_entity_poly.pdbx_seq_one_letter_code
_entity_poly.pdbx_strand_id
1 'polypeptide(L)'
;MGTTVLCESRQWSPDGRGRIDGVTDTPPQQPDPDHMIRFCRELLPEILVKASLVKPSEAAAVGENVLARATAFAALPQQTQDVLAAPFAEEVFDHKPTTAPLDMLAATTVVVRNSRLELSHFSGLVEPGTLRMVTETALGPLSHLLAAARRGPVALTGPDPFENLAATYPRAWTCLEALAETVANDSGRRDYRAPQVDGMPSLPESHEVIPDRRAKHTPGGTLFDSVDPRFDEEFLRQLRVVVDQDGDEPKVFFVSALSRFSRNAHKQLRVVELLLAHEVTILTTNYMLRPHDVWVRRGTLVKPDSHNPLTGLHRLQGLTGAHRHMARRLLDTMRTS
;
A
#
# COMPACT_ATOMS: atom_id res chain seq x y z
N MET A 1 24.55 -20.01 -24.59
CA MET A 1 24.60 -20.54 -23.21
C MET A 1 23.94 -19.49 -22.34
N GLY A 2 22.66 -19.71 -22.03
CA GLY A 2 21.79 -18.72 -21.37
C GLY A 2 21.90 -18.84 -19.87
N THR A 3 22.28 -17.75 -19.21
CA THR A 3 22.37 -17.66 -17.76
C THR A 3 20.98 -17.36 -17.21
N THR A 4 20.32 -18.40 -16.69
CA THR A 4 19.12 -18.29 -15.87
C THR A 4 19.51 -17.70 -14.52
N VAL A 5 19.11 -16.45 -14.24
CA VAL A 5 19.18 -15.87 -12.90
C VAL A 5 17.97 -16.34 -12.12
N LEU A 6 18.17 -17.28 -11.20
CA LEU A 6 17.19 -17.70 -10.21
C LEU A 6 16.92 -16.53 -9.26
N CYS A 7 15.71 -16.01 -9.30
CA CYS A 7 15.22 -15.01 -8.34
C CYS A 7 15.01 -15.73 -7.00
N GLU A 8 15.86 -15.45 -6.03
CA GLU A 8 15.77 -16.02 -4.69
C GLU A 8 14.42 -15.67 -4.03
N SER A 9 13.87 -16.66 -3.34
CA SER A 9 12.62 -16.61 -2.59
C SER A 9 12.67 -15.53 -1.51
N ARG A 10 11.82 -14.51 -1.61
CA ARG A 10 11.58 -13.54 -0.53
C ARG A 10 10.74 -14.22 0.56
N GLN A 11 11.36 -14.56 1.69
CA GLN A 11 10.66 -15.00 2.89
C GLN A 11 10.57 -13.82 3.87
N TRP A 12 9.38 -13.65 4.44
CA TRP A 12 9.14 -12.76 5.56
C TRP A 12 9.84 -13.33 6.81
N SER A 13 10.63 -12.53 7.52
CA SER A 13 11.31 -12.96 8.74
C SER A 13 10.76 -12.22 9.96
N PRO A 14 10.15 -12.92 10.93
CA PRO A 14 9.70 -12.30 12.18
C PRO A 14 10.85 -11.98 13.15
N ASP A 15 12.01 -12.64 13.00
CA ASP A 15 13.10 -12.57 13.96
C ASP A 15 14.48 -12.56 13.25
N GLY A 16 15.06 -11.37 13.10
CA GLY A 16 16.38 -11.18 12.51
C GLY A 16 17.53 -11.62 13.41
N ARG A 17 17.76 -12.93 13.59
CA ARG A 17 18.97 -13.45 14.26
C ARG A 17 19.65 -14.58 13.47
N GLY A 18 20.52 -14.18 12.54
CA GLY A 18 21.61 -15.03 12.05
C GLY A 18 22.92 -14.51 12.62
N ARG A 19 23.56 -15.28 13.50
CA ARG A 19 24.89 -14.97 14.06
C ARG A 19 25.94 -15.31 13.00
N ILE A 20 26.67 -14.30 12.52
CA ILE A 20 27.84 -14.48 11.65
C ILE A 20 29.06 -14.20 12.53
N ASP A 21 29.80 -15.24 12.87
CA ASP A 21 31.06 -15.11 13.60
C ASP A 21 32.14 -14.59 12.64
N GLY A 22 32.78 -13.45 12.97
CA GLY A 22 34.01 -13.00 12.32
C GLY A 22 34.08 -11.56 11.80
N VAL A 23 33.36 -10.59 12.38
CA VAL A 23 33.52 -9.16 12.04
C VAL A 23 34.04 -8.39 13.24
N THR A 24 35.13 -7.63 13.04
CA THR A 24 35.79 -6.74 13.99
C THR A 24 34.80 -5.87 14.78
N ASP A 25 34.94 -5.84 16.10
CA ASP A 25 34.15 -5.08 17.09
C ASP A 25 34.18 -3.56 16.88
N THR A 26 33.54 -3.09 15.80
CA THR A 26 32.97 -1.75 15.80
C THR A 26 31.57 -1.90 16.37
N PRO A 27 31.22 -1.23 17.49
CA PRO A 27 29.88 -1.32 18.04
C PRO A 27 28.88 -0.94 16.94
N PRO A 28 27.77 -1.71 16.76
CA PRO A 28 26.80 -1.39 15.72
C PRO A 28 26.36 0.05 15.92
N GLN A 29 26.55 0.88 14.87
CA GLN A 29 26.21 2.29 14.90
C GLN A 29 24.76 2.41 15.37
N GLN A 30 24.54 3.20 16.43
CA GLN A 30 23.19 3.33 16.99
C GLN A 30 22.25 3.91 15.92
N PRO A 31 20.99 3.44 15.84
CA PRO A 31 20.01 4.04 14.95
C PRO A 31 19.90 5.54 15.21
N ASP A 32 20.16 6.34 14.18
CA ASP A 32 20.12 7.80 14.22
C ASP A 32 18.83 8.30 13.53
N PRO A 33 17.79 8.71 14.30
CA PRO A 33 16.55 9.22 13.71
C PRO A 33 16.76 10.52 12.91
N ASP A 34 17.85 11.24 13.12
CA ASP A 34 18.15 12.48 12.39
C ASP A 34 18.47 12.20 10.92
N HIS A 35 18.76 10.95 10.54
CA HIS A 35 18.86 10.55 9.13
C HIS A 35 17.59 10.89 8.37
N MET A 36 16.42 10.65 8.96
CA MET A 36 15.14 10.95 8.32
C MET A 36 14.86 12.45 8.26
N ILE A 37 15.28 13.20 9.28
CA ILE A 37 15.14 14.67 9.30
C ILE A 37 16.01 15.28 8.20
N ARG A 38 17.30 14.91 8.11
CA ARG A 38 18.21 15.39 7.06
C ARG A 38 17.73 14.99 5.67
N PHE A 39 17.27 13.75 5.50
CA PHE A 39 16.67 13.31 4.25
C PHE A 39 15.50 14.21 3.83
N CYS A 40 14.53 14.45 4.72
CA CYS A 40 13.33 15.21 4.39
C CYS A 40 13.56 16.72 4.23
N ARG A 41 14.47 17.31 5.01
CA ARG A 41 14.66 18.78 5.02
C ARG A 41 15.73 19.27 4.07
N GLU A 42 16.68 18.42 3.71
CA GLU A 42 17.83 18.80 2.90
C GLU A 42 17.82 18.03 1.57
N LEU A 43 17.99 16.71 1.63
CA LEU A 43 18.25 15.91 0.44
C LEU A 43 17.04 15.78 -0.49
N LEU A 44 15.85 15.50 0.05
CA LEU A 44 14.63 15.37 -0.76
C LEU A 44 14.28 16.68 -1.47
N PRO A 45 14.23 17.85 -0.80
CA PRO A 45 14.01 19.12 -1.48
C PRO A 45 15.07 19.39 -2.55
N GLU A 46 16.35 19.10 -2.28
CA GLU A 46 17.43 19.25 -3.26
C GLU A 46 17.21 18.38 -4.51
N ILE A 47 16.87 17.11 -4.34
CA ILE A 47 16.57 16.20 -5.45
C ILE A 47 15.41 16.75 -6.29
N LEU A 48 14.33 17.20 -5.65
CA LEU A 48 13.14 17.69 -6.36
C LEU A 48 13.40 19.00 -7.12
N VAL A 49 14.22 19.91 -6.58
CA VAL A 49 14.57 21.15 -7.28
C VAL A 49 15.54 20.89 -8.44
N LYS A 50 16.50 19.98 -8.28
CA LYS A 50 17.52 19.72 -9.30
C LYS A 50 17.07 18.80 -10.42
N ALA A 51 16.26 17.79 -10.10
CA ALA A 51 15.90 16.71 -11.02
C ALA A 51 14.44 16.77 -11.47
N SER A 52 13.69 17.82 -11.14
CA SER A 52 12.26 17.93 -11.41
C SER A 52 11.84 19.40 -11.56
N LEU A 53 10.60 19.64 -11.98
CA LEU A 53 10.07 20.99 -12.24
C LEU A 53 9.44 21.62 -10.97
N VAL A 54 9.84 21.15 -9.79
CA VAL A 54 9.25 21.52 -8.50
C VAL A 54 9.91 22.79 -7.97
N LYS A 55 9.10 23.78 -7.57
CA LYS A 55 9.63 25.03 -6.97
C LYS A 55 10.23 24.75 -5.58
N PRO A 56 11.25 25.49 -5.14
CA PRO A 56 11.88 25.27 -3.83
C PRO A 56 10.92 25.24 -2.64
N SER A 57 9.93 26.13 -2.60
CA SER A 57 8.92 26.15 -1.53
C SER A 57 7.99 24.93 -1.55
N GLU A 58 7.66 24.42 -2.75
CA GLU A 58 6.86 23.19 -2.90
C GLU A 58 7.71 21.96 -2.52
N ALA A 59 8.97 21.92 -2.93
CA ALA A 59 9.90 20.85 -2.59
C ALA A 59 10.11 20.74 -1.06
N ALA A 60 10.27 21.87 -0.37
CA ALA A 60 10.33 21.92 1.10
C ALA A 60 9.02 21.42 1.74
N ALA A 61 7.87 21.81 1.20
CA ALA A 61 6.57 21.36 1.70
C ALA A 61 6.33 19.85 1.48
N VAL A 62 6.87 19.27 0.40
CA VAL A 62 6.90 17.81 0.19
C VAL A 62 7.78 17.15 1.26
N GLY A 63 8.97 17.71 1.52
CA GLY A 63 9.88 17.26 2.57
C GLY A 63 9.23 17.17 3.95
N GLU A 64 8.62 18.28 4.40
CA GLU A 64 7.93 18.31 5.70
C GLU A 64 6.73 17.35 5.75
N ASN A 65 6.01 17.16 4.63
CA ASN A 65 4.91 16.19 4.59
C ASN A 65 5.39 14.75 4.73
N VAL A 66 6.50 14.39 4.09
CA VAL A 66 7.12 13.06 4.24
C VAL A 66 7.63 12.88 5.67
N LEU A 67 8.24 13.90 6.28
CA LEU A 67 8.72 13.83 7.67
C LEU A 67 7.58 13.65 8.68
N ALA A 68 6.48 14.42 8.54
CA ALA A 68 5.30 14.29 9.38
C ALA A 68 4.70 12.88 9.29
N ARG A 69 4.60 12.33 8.07
CA ARG A 69 4.18 10.93 7.85
C ARG A 69 5.12 9.91 8.47
N ALA A 70 6.43 10.11 8.33
CA ALA A 70 7.43 9.19 8.85
C ALA A 70 7.40 9.12 10.37
N THR A 71 7.34 10.28 11.03
CA THR A 71 7.28 10.37 12.50
C THR A 71 5.96 9.86 13.05
N ALA A 72 4.83 10.16 12.39
CA ALA A 72 3.53 9.58 12.70
C ALA A 72 3.54 8.06 12.60
N PHE A 73 3.99 7.52 11.46
CA PHE A 73 4.06 6.08 11.24
C PHE A 73 4.99 5.39 12.26
N ALA A 74 6.14 5.98 12.56
CA ALA A 74 7.11 5.46 13.52
C ALA A 74 6.59 5.47 14.97
N ALA A 75 5.72 6.42 15.33
CA ALA A 75 5.10 6.49 16.65
C ALA A 75 4.01 5.43 16.88
N LEU A 76 3.51 4.78 15.82
CA LEU A 76 2.50 3.73 15.92
C LEU A 76 3.09 2.41 16.45
N PRO A 77 2.29 1.58 17.17
CA PRO A 77 2.66 0.20 17.47
C PRO A 77 3.01 -0.59 16.20
N GLN A 78 3.94 -1.56 16.31
CA GLN A 78 4.37 -2.37 15.16
C GLN A 78 3.19 -3.04 14.44
N GLN A 79 2.22 -3.58 15.19
CA GLN A 79 1.04 -4.21 14.61
C GLN A 79 0.25 -3.23 13.73
N THR A 80 0.09 -1.98 14.16
CA THR A 80 -0.57 -0.92 13.39
C THR A 80 0.24 -0.56 12.14
N GLN A 81 1.58 -0.53 12.24
CA GLN A 81 2.45 -0.33 11.07
C GLN A 81 2.26 -1.44 10.04
N ASP A 82 2.17 -2.70 10.48
CA ASP A 82 1.99 -3.87 9.61
C ASP A 82 0.64 -3.82 8.89
N VAL A 83 -0.44 -3.44 9.58
CA VAL A 83 -1.79 -3.23 9.01
C VAL A 83 -1.75 -2.20 7.87
N LEU A 84 -1.10 -1.07 8.11
CA LEU A 84 -1.00 0.01 7.13
C LEU A 84 -0.09 -0.36 5.95
N ALA A 85 0.92 -1.22 6.17
CA ALA A 85 1.85 -1.66 5.14
C ALA A 85 1.29 -2.79 4.26
N ALA A 86 0.43 -3.68 4.80
CA ALA A 86 -0.05 -4.88 4.10
C ALA A 86 -0.68 -4.62 2.71
N PRO A 87 -1.50 -3.56 2.49
CA PRO A 87 -2.02 -3.24 1.16
C PRO A 87 -0.95 -2.94 0.11
N PHE A 88 0.23 -2.47 0.53
CA PHE A 88 1.31 -2.05 -0.36
C PHE A 88 2.31 -3.15 -0.67
N ALA A 89 2.24 -4.31 -0.01
CA ALA A 89 3.08 -5.46 -0.35
C ALA A 89 2.91 -5.93 -1.81
N GLU A 90 1.75 -5.67 -2.43
CA GLU A 90 1.52 -5.92 -3.87
C GLU A 90 2.16 -4.88 -4.79
N GLU A 91 2.64 -3.73 -4.29
CA GLU A 91 3.16 -2.66 -5.15
C GLU A 91 4.69 -2.69 -5.25
N VAL A 92 5.36 -3.16 -4.20
CA VAL A 92 6.80 -2.93 -3.99
C VAL A 92 7.72 -3.90 -4.74
N PHE A 93 7.22 -4.59 -5.76
CA PHE A 93 7.99 -5.58 -6.54
C PHE A 93 9.23 -4.99 -7.18
N ASP A 94 9.10 -3.81 -7.79
CA ASP A 94 10.19 -3.12 -8.48
C ASP A 94 10.93 -2.14 -7.56
N HIS A 95 10.56 -2.06 -6.28
CA HIS A 95 11.25 -1.17 -5.35
C HIS A 95 12.65 -1.71 -5.06
N LYS A 96 13.57 -0.77 -4.85
CA LYS A 96 14.98 -1.03 -4.57
C LYS A 96 15.36 -0.57 -3.16
N PRO A 97 16.43 -1.15 -2.58
CA PRO A 97 17.19 -2.30 -3.09
C PRO A 97 16.36 -3.59 -3.02
N THR A 98 16.58 -4.51 -3.97
CA THR A 98 15.81 -5.76 -4.06
C THR A 98 16.07 -6.73 -2.91
N THR A 99 17.13 -6.49 -2.14
CA THR A 99 17.51 -7.23 -0.93
C THR A 99 16.83 -6.71 0.33
N ALA A 100 16.14 -5.56 0.27
CA ALA A 100 15.42 -5.05 1.43
C ALA A 100 14.23 -5.95 1.79
N PRO A 101 13.92 -6.09 3.09
CA PRO A 101 12.70 -6.74 3.57
C PRO A 101 11.42 -6.13 2.96
N LEU A 102 10.42 -6.98 2.70
CA LEU A 102 9.17 -6.59 2.04
C LEU A 102 8.38 -5.56 2.85
N ASP A 103 8.32 -5.75 4.16
CA ASP A 103 7.72 -4.84 5.15
C ASP A 103 8.38 -3.46 5.11
N MET A 104 9.70 -3.39 5.03
CA MET A 104 10.44 -2.13 4.95
C MET A 104 10.14 -1.38 3.64
N LEU A 105 10.04 -2.09 2.52
CA LEU A 105 9.66 -1.50 1.23
C LEU A 105 8.21 -0.99 1.26
N ALA A 106 7.30 -1.76 1.88
CA ALA A 106 5.90 -1.38 2.04
C ALA A 106 5.74 -0.17 2.97
N ALA A 107 6.42 -0.15 4.12
CA ALA A 107 6.46 0.99 5.04
C ALA A 107 7.01 2.26 4.34
N THR A 108 8.06 2.11 3.52
CA THR A 108 8.58 3.22 2.70
C THR A 108 7.52 3.75 1.73
N THR A 109 6.69 2.87 1.17
CA THR A 109 5.56 3.26 0.31
C THR A 109 4.51 4.06 1.09
N VAL A 110 4.14 3.58 2.29
CA VAL A 110 3.19 4.27 3.19
C VAL A 110 3.66 5.67 3.56
N VAL A 111 4.96 5.86 3.80
CA VAL A 111 5.50 7.15 4.22
C VAL A 111 5.75 8.09 3.04
N VAL A 112 6.36 7.58 1.97
CA VAL A 112 6.89 8.40 0.87
C VAL A 112 5.90 8.50 -0.28
N ARG A 113 5.38 7.37 -0.76
CA ARG A 113 4.49 7.32 -1.92
C ARG A 113 3.07 7.75 -1.61
N ASN A 114 2.67 7.76 -0.34
CA ASN A 114 1.36 8.28 0.07
C ASN A 114 1.43 9.75 0.53
N SER A 115 2.53 10.42 0.26
CA SER A 115 2.77 11.82 0.59
C SER A 115 2.39 12.76 -0.56
N ARG A 116 2.54 14.08 -0.32
CA ARG A 116 2.45 15.11 -1.36
C ARG A 116 3.38 14.89 -2.55
N LEU A 117 4.43 14.07 -2.40
CA LEU A 117 5.31 13.68 -3.51
C LEU A 117 4.53 13.04 -4.67
N GLU A 118 3.52 12.21 -4.36
CA GLU A 118 2.71 11.56 -5.38
C GLU A 118 1.81 12.57 -6.11
N LEU A 119 1.34 13.61 -5.43
CA LEU A 119 0.58 14.69 -6.07
C LEU A 119 1.45 15.48 -7.05
N SER A 120 2.71 15.76 -6.68
CA SER A 120 3.67 16.41 -7.59
C SER A 120 4.00 15.50 -8.78
N HIS A 121 4.10 14.18 -8.58
CA HIS A 121 4.22 13.22 -9.67
C HIS A 121 2.99 13.21 -10.59
N PHE A 122 1.79 13.11 -10.01
CA PHE A 122 0.52 13.13 -10.71
C PHE A 122 0.33 14.37 -11.58
N SER A 123 0.75 15.53 -11.05
CA SER A 123 0.69 16.84 -11.73
C SER A 123 1.72 17.00 -12.86
N GLY A 124 2.62 16.03 -13.00
CA GLY A 124 3.70 15.98 -13.98
C GLY A 124 4.93 16.79 -13.60
N LEU A 125 5.07 17.19 -12.34
CA LEU A 125 6.23 17.96 -11.86
C LEU A 125 7.41 17.05 -11.52
N VAL A 126 7.12 15.82 -11.07
CA VAL A 126 8.13 14.81 -10.73
C VAL A 126 8.03 13.64 -11.72
N GLU A 127 9.14 13.35 -12.39
CA GLU A 127 9.21 12.23 -13.34
C GLU A 127 9.27 10.86 -12.63
N PRO A 128 8.81 9.76 -13.26
CA PRO A 128 8.86 8.42 -12.67
C PRO A 128 10.26 7.99 -12.18
N GLY A 129 11.32 8.43 -12.87
CA GLY A 129 12.70 8.15 -12.49
C GLY A 129 13.09 8.77 -11.16
N THR A 130 12.80 10.07 -10.98
CA THR A 130 13.06 10.81 -9.75
C THR A 130 12.26 10.24 -8.59
N LEU A 131 11.00 9.90 -8.84
CA LEU A 131 10.13 9.30 -7.84
C LEU A 131 10.67 7.95 -7.34
N ARG A 132 11.17 7.09 -8.24
CA ARG A 132 11.85 5.84 -7.86
C ARG A 132 13.10 6.09 -7.03
N MET A 133 13.96 7.02 -7.48
CA MET A 133 15.18 7.40 -6.77
C MET A 133 14.90 7.88 -5.35
N VAL A 134 13.92 8.77 -5.17
CA VAL A 134 13.51 9.27 -3.85
C VAL A 134 13.01 8.13 -2.96
N THR A 135 12.19 7.22 -3.50
CA THR A 135 11.65 6.08 -2.75
C THR A 135 12.76 5.13 -2.30
N GLU A 136 13.72 4.82 -3.18
CA GLU A 136 14.88 3.98 -2.86
C GLU A 136 15.78 4.65 -1.80
N THR A 137 16.04 5.96 -1.95
CA THR A 137 16.92 6.71 -1.05
C THR A 137 16.31 6.86 0.35
N ALA A 138 14.98 6.94 0.46
CA ALA A 138 14.28 7.09 1.73
C ALA A 138 14.35 5.85 2.64
N LEU A 139 14.65 4.67 2.09
CA LEU A 139 14.57 3.40 2.81
C LEU A 139 15.53 3.35 4.02
N GLY A 140 16.79 3.75 3.82
CA GLY A 140 17.79 3.78 4.91
C GLY A 140 17.45 4.77 6.02
N PRO A 141 17.16 6.05 5.71
CA PRO A 141 16.70 7.02 6.70
C PRO A 141 15.46 6.55 7.48
N LEU A 142 14.47 5.97 6.80
CA LEU A 142 13.27 5.47 7.47
C LEU A 142 13.58 4.26 8.37
N SER A 143 14.46 3.35 7.94
CA SER A 143 14.83 2.20 8.78
C SER A 143 15.52 2.63 10.07
N HIS A 144 16.36 3.68 10.03
CA HIS A 144 16.97 4.27 11.22
C HIS A 144 15.91 4.87 12.16
N LEU A 145 14.94 5.64 11.62
CA LEU A 145 13.86 6.21 12.42
C LEU A 145 13.01 5.12 13.10
N LEU A 146 12.60 4.09 12.36
CA LEU A 146 11.81 2.97 12.90
C LEU A 146 12.59 2.18 13.96
N ALA A 147 13.88 1.96 13.75
CA ALA A 147 14.73 1.28 14.74
C ALA A 147 14.95 2.13 16.01
N ALA A 148 15.03 3.45 15.87
CA ALA A 148 15.09 4.38 17.01
C ALA A 148 13.75 4.40 17.79
N ALA A 149 12.61 4.40 17.08
CA ALA A 149 11.28 4.41 17.66
C ALA A 149 10.99 3.17 18.55
N ARG A 150 11.60 2.03 18.23
CA ARG A 150 11.51 0.82 19.07
C ARG A 150 12.21 0.98 20.42
N ARG A 151 13.11 1.96 20.56
CA ARG A 151 13.91 2.21 21.78
C ARG A 151 13.36 3.37 22.61
N GLY A 152 12.52 4.21 22.04
CA GLY A 152 11.93 5.36 22.73
C GLY A 152 10.89 6.07 21.87
N PRO A 153 10.03 6.89 22.49
CA PRO A 153 8.96 7.59 21.78
C PRO A 153 9.53 8.54 20.73
N VAL A 154 8.89 8.58 19.56
CA VAL A 154 9.18 9.55 18.51
C VAL A 154 8.19 10.70 18.62
N ALA A 155 8.70 11.93 18.68
CA ALA A 155 7.86 13.12 18.64
C ALA A 155 7.32 13.36 17.22
N LEU A 156 6.01 13.62 17.13
CA LEU A 156 5.38 14.01 15.88
C LEU A 156 5.88 15.38 15.43
N THR A 157 6.15 15.53 14.14
CA THR A 157 6.55 16.81 13.55
C THR A 157 5.41 17.53 12.83
N GLY A 158 4.20 16.96 12.83
CA GLY A 158 3.03 17.50 12.15
C GLY A 158 1.77 16.69 12.43
N PRO A 159 0.68 16.92 11.69
CA PRO A 159 -0.56 16.16 11.82
C PRO A 159 -0.35 14.67 11.59
N ASP A 160 -1.04 13.82 12.37
CA ASP A 160 -1.05 12.38 12.19
C ASP A 160 -2.11 11.98 11.13
N PRO A 161 -1.72 11.49 9.95
CA PRO A 161 -2.66 11.07 8.92
C PRO A 161 -3.23 9.66 9.16
N PHE A 162 -2.84 9.00 10.26
CA PHE A 162 -3.27 7.66 10.64
C PHE A 162 -4.17 7.66 11.88
N GLU A 163 -4.52 8.84 12.37
CA GLU A 163 -5.31 9.03 13.58
C GLU A 163 -6.70 8.38 13.43
N ASN A 164 -7.13 7.65 14.47
CA ASN A 164 -8.47 7.07 14.60
C ASN A 164 -8.91 6.11 13.48
N LEU A 165 -8.00 5.61 12.62
CA LEU A 165 -8.36 4.73 11.50
C LEU A 165 -9.09 3.46 11.94
N ALA A 166 -8.58 2.78 12.98
CA ALA A 166 -9.16 1.55 13.50
C ALA A 166 -10.58 1.75 14.07
N ALA A 167 -10.79 2.86 14.78
CA ALA A 167 -12.09 3.20 15.35
C ALA A 167 -13.09 3.65 14.27
N THR A 168 -12.59 4.32 13.21
CA THR A 168 -13.42 4.86 12.12
C THR A 168 -13.85 3.78 11.13
N TYR A 169 -12.96 2.82 10.84
CA TYR A 169 -13.18 1.77 9.83
C TYR A 169 -12.93 0.38 10.43
N PRO A 170 -13.72 -0.03 11.44
CA PRO A 170 -13.47 -1.25 12.20
C PRO A 170 -13.48 -2.54 11.34
N ARG A 171 -14.37 -2.69 10.36
CA ARG A 171 -14.40 -3.90 9.51
C ARG A 171 -13.16 -3.99 8.64
N ALA A 172 -12.82 -2.88 7.98
CA ALA A 172 -11.62 -2.77 7.16
C ALA A 172 -10.37 -3.02 8.00
N TRP A 173 -10.30 -2.43 9.19
CA TRP A 173 -9.17 -2.58 10.09
C TRP A 173 -8.95 -4.03 10.49
N THR A 174 -9.97 -4.73 11.01
CA THR A 174 -9.86 -6.15 11.38
C THR A 174 -9.53 -7.04 10.18
N CYS A 175 -10.06 -6.71 8.99
CA CYS A 175 -9.72 -7.42 7.76
C CYS A 175 -8.24 -7.25 7.40
N LEU A 176 -7.72 -6.03 7.48
CA LEU A 176 -6.32 -5.75 7.16
C LEU A 176 -5.35 -6.22 8.25
N GLU A 177 -5.77 -6.33 9.50
CA GLU A 177 -5.04 -7.05 10.56
C GLU A 177 -4.86 -8.53 10.18
N ALA A 178 -5.95 -9.21 9.81
CA ALA A 178 -5.88 -10.58 9.35
C ALA A 178 -5.00 -10.72 8.09
N LEU A 179 -5.06 -9.75 7.16
CA LEU A 179 -4.21 -9.71 5.97
C LEU A 179 -2.74 -9.59 6.34
N ALA A 180 -2.38 -8.62 7.20
CA ALA A 180 -1.02 -8.39 7.66
C ALA A 180 -0.43 -9.66 8.30
N GLU A 181 -1.19 -10.31 9.19
CA GLU A 181 -0.78 -11.58 9.81
C GLU A 181 -0.63 -12.72 8.78
N THR A 182 -1.49 -12.76 7.75
CA THR A 182 -1.43 -13.78 6.69
C THR A 182 -0.21 -13.58 5.79
N VAL A 183 0.10 -12.34 5.43
CA VAL A 183 1.30 -11.96 4.67
C VAL A 183 2.56 -12.28 5.48
N ALA A 184 2.56 -11.95 6.77
CA ALA A 184 3.69 -12.19 7.65
C ALA A 184 4.04 -13.67 7.84
N ASN A 185 3.02 -14.53 7.89
CA ASN A 185 3.22 -15.95 8.18
C ASN A 185 3.20 -16.85 6.93
N ASP A 186 3.06 -16.28 5.72
CA ASP A 186 2.85 -17.02 4.46
C ASP A 186 1.79 -18.14 4.57
N SER A 187 0.74 -17.93 5.38
CA SER A 187 -0.25 -18.97 5.67
C SER A 187 -1.20 -19.21 4.49
N GLY A 188 -1.31 -18.21 3.61
CA GLY A 188 -2.16 -18.17 2.42
C GLY A 188 -3.67 -18.03 2.69
N ARG A 189 -4.12 -18.24 3.93
CA ARG A 189 -5.48 -17.95 4.39
C ARG A 189 -5.48 -17.65 5.89
N ARG A 190 -6.39 -16.79 6.31
CA ARG A 190 -6.76 -16.63 7.72
C ARG A 190 -8.23 -16.27 7.85
N ASP A 191 -8.91 -16.94 8.78
CA ASP A 191 -10.27 -16.57 9.18
C ASP A 191 -10.17 -15.51 10.28
N TYR A 192 -11.15 -14.61 10.34
CA TYR A 192 -11.25 -13.60 11.38
C TYR A 192 -12.70 -13.31 11.73
N ARG A 193 -12.94 -12.84 12.95
CA ARG A 193 -14.28 -12.44 13.39
C ARG A 193 -14.49 -10.97 13.06
N ALA A 194 -15.40 -10.68 12.14
CA ALA A 194 -15.79 -9.31 11.85
C ALA A 194 -16.32 -8.62 13.12
N PRO A 195 -15.94 -7.35 13.37
CA PRO A 195 -16.53 -6.59 14.46
C PRO A 195 -18.03 -6.42 14.23
N GLN A 196 -18.82 -6.45 15.30
CA GLN A 196 -20.22 -6.04 15.24
C GLN A 196 -20.24 -4.52 15.29
N VAL A 197 -20.72 -3.89 14.22
CA VAL A 197 -20.76 -2.43 14.07
C VAL A 197 -22.15 -2.09 13.60
N ASP A 198 -22.77 -1.13 14.26
CA ASP A 198 -24.13 -0.73 13.97
C ASP A 198 -24.16 0.16 12.71
N GLY A 199 -25.10 -0.15 11.82
CA GLY A 199 -25.32 0.61 10.59
C GLY A 199 -24.46 0.17 9.40
N MET A 200 -24.93 0.55 8.22
CA MET A 200 -24.23 0.38 6.96
C MET A 200 -23.48 1.68 6.65
N PRO A 201 -22.19 1.66 6.31
CA PRO A 201 -21.49 2.86 5.85
C PRO A 201 -22.18 3.43 4.61
N SER A 202 -22.40 4.73 4.58
CA SER A 202 -22.98 5.41 3.43
C SER A 202 -21.98 5.50 2.28
N LEU A 203 -22.48 5.34 1.06
CA LEU A 203 -21.75 5.70 -0.15
C LEU A 203 -21.38 7.20 -0.11
N PRO A 204 -20.23 7.59 -0.69
CA PRO A 204 -19.83 8.99 -0.79
C PRO A 204 -20.91 9.89 -1.41
N GLU A 205 -21.12 11.04 -0.79
CA GLU A 205 -22.05 12.07 -1.24
C GLU A 205 -21.44 12.92 -2.37
N SER A 206 -22.28 13.69 -3.08
CA SER A 206 -21.84 14.50 -4.23
C SER A 206 -20.74 15.52 -3.91
N HIS A 207 -20.70 16.05 -2.68
CA HIS A 207 -19.65 16.99 -2.25
C HIS A 207 -18.30 16.31 -1.98
N GLU A 208 -18.30 14.99 -1.86
CA GLU A 208 -17.11 14.15 -1.65
C GLU A 208 -16.57 13.60 -2.98
N VAL A 209 -17.12 14.06 -4.11
CA VAL A 209 -16.80 13.59 -5.46
C VAL A 209 -16.14 14.69 -6.26
N ILE A 210 -15.14 14.31 -7.06
CA ILE A 210 -14.45 15.18 -8.01
C ILE A 210 -14.54 14.61 -9.42
N PRO A 211 -14.54 15.49 -10.45
CA PRO A 211 -14.43 15.04 -11.83
C PRO A 211 -13.18 14.21 -12.05
N ASP A 212 -13.30 13.18 -12.89
CA ASP A 212 -12.17 12.32 -13.24
C ASP A 212 -11.01 13.15 -13.80
N ARG A 213 -9.82 12.94 -13.22
CA ARG A 213 -8.58 13.56 -13.71
C ARG A 213 -7.74 12.53 -14.43
N ARG A 214 -7.06 12.94 -15.50
CA ARG A 214 -6.05 12.12 -16.17
C ARG A 214 -4.67 12.63 -15.78
N ALA A 215 -3.79 11.72 -15.38
CA ALA A 215 -2.39 12.06 -15.20
C ALA A 215 -1.79 12.52 -16.53
N LYS A 216 -0.98 13.58 -16.49
CA LYS A 216 -0.38 14.16 -17.70
C LYS A 216 0.60 13.21 -18.40
N HIS A 217 1.13 12.24 -17.67
CA HIS A 217 2.21 11.35 -18.11
C HIS A 217 1.75 9.97 -18.62
N THR A 218 0.44 9.70 -18.66
CA THR A 218 -0.07 8.38 -19.06
C THR A 218 -1.07 8.49 -20.23
N PRO A 219 -0.64 8.26 -21.48
CA PRO A 219 -1.56 8.15 -22.60
C PRO A 219 -2.51 6.96 -22.41
N GLY A 220 -3.82 7.21 -22.33
CA GLY A 220 -4.86 6.18 -22.43
C GLY A 220 -5.35 5.54 -21.13
N GLY A 221 -4.86 5.97 -19.95
CA GLY A 221 -5.36 5.50 -18.65
C GLY A 221 -5.98 6.63 -17.81
N THR A 222 -7.14 6.39 -17.20
CA THR A 222 -7.63 7.23 -16.10
C THR A 222 -6.81 6.86 -14.87
N LEU A 223 -5.77 7.63 -14.56
CA LEU A 223 -5.08 7.53 -13.27
C LEU A 223 -5.84 8.42 -12.29
N PHE A 224 -6.44 7.81 -11.27
CA PHE A 224 -7.14 8.51 -10.21
C PHE A 224 -6.17 9.24 -9.29
N ASP A 225 -6.55 10.43 -8.78
CA ASP A 225 -5.74 11.12 -7.77
C ASP A 225 -5.71 10.24 -6.51
N SER A 226 -4.55 9.63 -6.30
CA SER A 226 -4.42 8.62 -5.29
C SER A 226 -4.26 9.21 -3.89
N VAL A 227 -4.04 10.53 -3.74
CA VAL A 227 -3.85 11.15 -2.42
C VAL A 227 -4.97 12.11 -2.01
N ASP A 228 -5.81 12.57 -2.97
CA ASP A 228 -7.02 13.32 -2.65
C ASP A 228 -7.97 12.47 -1.78
N PRO A 229 -8.49 13.02 -0.66
CA PRO A 229 -9.45 12.30 0.19
C PRO A 229 -10.81 12.06 -0.48
N ARG A 230 -11.14 12.78 -1.57
CA ARG A 230 -12.41 12.67 -2.31
C ARG A 230 -12.36 11.55 -3.33
N PHE A 231 -13.53 11.14 -3.82
CA PHE A 231 -13.72 10.07 -4.79
C PHE A 231 -13.80 10.60 -6.21
N ASP A 232 -13.16 9.92 -7.14
CA ASP A 232 -13.32 10.15 -8.57
C ASP A 232 -14.68 9.60 -9.04
N GLU A 233 -15.33 10.28 -9.99
CA GLU A 233 -16.67 9.95 -10.47
C GLU A 233 -16.77 8.52 -11.01
N GLU A 234 -15.84 8.09 -11.87
CA GLU A 234 -15.86 6.75 -12.45
C GLU A 234 -15.62 5.67 -11.39
N PHE A 235 -14.74 5.92 -10.43
CA PHE A 235 -14.48 4.99 -9.34
C PHE A 235 -15.71 4.82 -8.44
N LEU A 236 -16.38 5.93 -8.09
CA LEU A 236 -17.63 5.86 -7.32
C LEU A 236 -18.76 5.18 -8.11
N ARG A 237 -18.84 5.40 -9.42
CA ARG A 237 -19.81 4.71 -10.28
C ARG A 237 -19.61 3.19 -10.22
N GLN A 238 -18.37 2.71 -10.30
CA GLN A 238 -18.06 1.28 -10.18
C GLN A 238 -18.42 0.73 -8.79
N LEU A 239 -18.13 1.48 -7.71
CA LEU A 239 -18.52 1.09 -6.35
C LEU A 239 -20.05 0.97 -6.22
N ARG A 240 -20.82 1.92 -6.76
CA ARG A 240 -22.29 1.87 -6.73
C ARG A 240 -22.82 0.64 -7.45
N VAL A 241 -22.31 0.35 -8.65
CA VAL A 241 -22.75 -0.82 -9.43
C VAL A 241 -22.56 -2.12 -8.66
N VAL A 242 -21.43 -2.32 -7.98
CA VAL A 242 -21.21 -3.58 -7.22
C VAL A 242 -22.04 -3.64 -5.94
N VAL A 243 -22.23 -2.50 -5.28
CA VAL A 243 -22.97 -2.41 -4.00
C VAL A 243 -24.46 -2.64 -4.23
N ASP A 244 -25.01 -1.97 -5.24
CA ASP A 244 -26.42 -2.02 -5.62
C ASP A 244 -26.77 -3.28 -6.44
N GLN A 245 -25.80 -4.13 -6.75
CA GLN A 245 -26.05 -5.39 -7.44
C GLN A 245 -26.99 -6.28 -6.60
N ASP A 246 -28.15 -6.64 -7.15
CA ASP A 246 -29.08 -7.57 -6.51
C ASP A 246 -28.96 -8.99 -7.09
N GLY A 247 -29.31 -9.99 -6.28
CA GLY A 247 -29.36 -11.39 -6.67
C GLY A 247 -28.46 -12.31 -5.85
N ASP A 248 -28.53 -13.62 -6.14
CA ASP A 248 -27.79 -14.67 -5.41
C ASP A 248 -26.33 -14.82 -5.86
N GLU A 249 -25.89 -14.05 -6.86
CA GLU A 249 -24.52 -14.11 -7.33
C GLU A 249 -23.54 -13.38 -6.39
N PRO A 250 -22.37 -13.96 -6.09
CA PRO A 250 -21.33 -13.30 -5.30
C PRO A 250 -20.89 -11.98 -5.96
N LYS A 251 -21.00 -10.90 -5.19
CA LYS A 251 -20.49 -9.58 -5.57
C LYS A 251 -18.97 -9.57 -5.52
N VAL A 252 -18.31 -9.17 -6.60
CA VAL A 252 -16.84 -9.12 -6.67
C VAL A 252 -16.40 -7.76 -7.16
N PHE A 253 -15.53 -7.10 -6.39
CA PHE A 253 -14.83 -5.90 -6.82
C PHE A 253 -13.36 -6.24 -7.11
N PHE A 254 -12.99 -6.21 -8.38
CA PHE A 254 -11.65 -6.58 -8.82
C PHE A 254 -10.77 -5.36 -9.12
N VAL A 255 -9.58 -5.33 -8.53
CA VAL A 255 -8.52 -4.35 -8.82
C VAL A 255 -7.18 -5.06 -8.95
N SER A 256 -6.20 -4.47 -9.65
CA SER A 256 -4.89 -5.13 -9.81
C SER A 256 -4.16 -5.30 -8.46
N ALA A 257 -4.29 -4.33 -7.55
CA ALA A 257 -3.72 -4.29 -6.20
C ALA A 257 -4.56 -3.41 -5.26
N LEU A 258 -4.48 -3.61 -3.93
CA LEU A 258 -5.22 -2.78 -2.96
C LEU A 258 -4.81 -1.29 -2.96
N SER A 259 -3.58 -0.97 -3.35
CA SER A 259 -3.13 0.42 -3.49
C SER A 259 -3.85 1.19 -4.60
N ARG A 260 -4.62 0.51 -5.45
CA ARG A 260 -5.46 1.15 -6.48
C ARG A 260 -6.70 1.83 -5.92
N PHE A 261 -7.13 1.52 -4.70
CA PHE A 261 -8.25 2.24 -4.07
C PHE A 261 -7.87 3.67 -3.71
N SER A 262 -6.74 3.82 -3.02
CA SER A 262 -6.16 5.11 -2.68
C SER A 262 -4.81 4.91 -2.01
N ARG A 263 -3.98 5.94 -2.07
CA ARG A 263 -2.82 6.15 -1.20
C ARG A 263 -3.17 7.01 0.01
N ASN A 264 -4.36 7.61 0.06
CA ASN A 264 -4.91 8.20 1.27
C ASN A 264 -5.50 7.09 2.16
N ALA A 265 -4.95 6.90 3.37
CA ALA A 265 -5.33 5.80 4.27
C ALA A 265 -6.82 5.82 4.64
N HIS A 266 -7.41 7.00 4.90
CA HIS A 266 -8.84 7.13 5.18
C HIS A 266 -9.70 6.72 3.98
N LYS A 267 -9.38 7.21 2.77
CA LYS A 267 -10.12 6.84 1.54
C LYS A 267 -9.98 5.34 1.26
N GLN A 268 -8.77 4.78 1.39
CA GLN A 268 -8.52 3.35 1.18
C GLN A 268 -9.32 2.49 2.16
N LEU A 269 -9.25 2.79 3.46
CA LEU A 269 -9.99 2.05 4.48
C LEU A 269 -11.50 2.24 4.34
N ARG A 270 -11.99 3.44 3.98
CA ARG A 270 -13.42 3.67 3.72
C ARG A 270 -13.93 2.81 2.57
N VAL A 271 -13.16 2.65 1.50
CA VAL A 271 -13.52 1.75 0.38
C VAL A 271 -13.63 0.31 0.86
N VAL A 272 -12.63 -0.17 1.59
CA VAL A 272 -12.63 -1.54 2.13
C VAL A 272 -13.79 -1.74 3.10
N GLU A 273 -14.03 -0.78 4.00
CA GLU A 273 -15.12 -0.79 4.98
C GLU A 273 -16.47 -0.95 4.28
N LEU A 274 -16.69 -0.14 3.25
CA LEU A 274 -17.92 -0.13 2.47
C LEU A 274 -18.12 -1.45 1.72
N LEU A 275 -17.11 -1.94 1.02
CA LEU A 275 -17.19 -3.19 0.28
C LEU A 275 -17.45 -4.39 1.21
N LEU A 276 -16.76 -4.47 2.35
CA LEU A 276 -16.96 -5.54 3.31
C LEU A 276 -18.33 -5.47 3.99
N ALA A 277 -18.82 -4.27 4.32
CA ALA A 277 -20.14 -4.11 4.93
C ALA A 277 -21.28 -4.55 3.98
N HIS A 278 -21.08 -4.40 2.66
CA HIS A 278 -22.02 -4.85 1.63
C HIS A 278 -21.76 -6.29 1.14
N GLU A 279 -20.99 -7.09 1.89
CA GLU A 279 -20.67 -8.49 1.57
C GLU A 279 -19.98 -8.66 0.20
N VAL A 280 -19.28 -7.62 -0.28
CA VAL A 280 -18.54 -7.66 -1.54
C VAL A 280 -17.18 -8.33 -1.31
N THR A 281 -16.87 -9.32 -2.15
CA THR A 281 -15.53 -9.91 -2.20
C THR A 281 -14.59 -8.97 -2.93
N ILE A 282 -13.55 -8.49 -2.23
CA ILE A 282 -12.48 -7.72 -2.86
C ILE A 282 -11.46 -8.71 -3.40
N LEU A 283 -11.23 -8.68 -4.70
CA LEU A 283 -10.25 -9.54 -5.36
C LEU A 283 -9.13 -8.71 -5.95
N THR A 284 -7.89 -9.11 -5.69
CA THR A 284 -6.72 -8.57 -6.37
C THR A 284 -5.94 -9.66 -7.10
N THR A 285 -4.81 -9.28 -7.70
CA THR A 285 -3.89 -10.26 -8.28
C THR A 285 -3.37 -11.27 -7.24
N ASN A 286 -3.25 -10.85 -5.97
CA ASN A 286 -2.65 -11.67 -4.92
C ASN A 286 -3.51 -11.90 -3.70
N TYR A 287 -4.56 -11.11 -3.49
CA TYR A 287 -5.39 -11.15 -2.30
C TYR A 287 -6.85 -11.42 -2.66
N MET A 288 -7.56 -12.08 -1.74
CA MET A 288 -9.01 -12.09 -1.71
C MET A 288 -9.45 -11.73 -0.29
N LEU A 289 -10.18 -10.65 -0.14
CA LEU A 289 -10.72 -10.19 1.14
C LEU A 289 -12.23 -10.39 1.15
N ARG A 290 -12.73 -11.04 2.20
CA ARG A 290 -14.16 -11.25 2.44
C ARG A 290 -14.46 -10.89 3.89
N PRO A 291 -15.73 -10.66 4.25
CA PRO A 291 -16.09 -10.20 5.61
C PRO A 291 -15.57 -11.07 6.76
N HIS A 292 -15.23 -12.34 6.52
CA HIS A 292 -14.82 -13.28 7.57
C HIS A 292 -13.50 -13.99 7.31
N ASP A 293 -12.89 -13.80 6.15
CA ASP A 293 -11.59 -14.37 5.88
C ASP A 293 -10.80 -13.59 4.83
N VAL A 294 -9.49 -13.78 4.89
CA VAL A 294 -8.55 -13.24 3.92
C VAL A 294 -7.76 -14.39 3.32
N TRP A 295 -7.42 -14.24 2.04
CA TRP A 295 -6.59 -15.19 1.32
C TRP A 295 -5.46 -14.44 0.67
N VAL A 296 -4.26 -15.02 0.75
CA VAL A 296 -3.04 -14.50 0.15
C VAL A 296 -2.48 -15.56 -0.78
N ARG A 297 -2.00 -15.16 -1.96
CA ARG A 297 -1.24 -16.03 -2.85
C ARG A 297 -0.02 -16.56 -2.11
N ARG A 298 0.12 -17.88 -2.04
CA ARG A 298 1.29 -18.53 -1.43
C ARG A 298 2.52 -18.40 -2.30
N GLY A 299 3.68 -18.27 -1.66
CA GLY A 299 4.96 -18.15 -2.33
C GLY A 299 5.13 -16.78 -3.00
N THR A 300 5.75 -16.76 -4.18
CA THR A 300 6.05 -15.49 -4.84
C THR A 300 4.78 -14.79 -5.32
N LEU A 301 4.54 -13.59 -4.77
CA LEU A 301 3.46 -12.73 -5.23
C LEU A 301 3.65 -12.39 -6.72
N VAL A 302 2.55 -12.18 -7.43
CA VAL A 302 2.55 -11.78 -8.85
C VAL A 302 2.44 -10.26 -8.92
N LYS A 303 3.35 -9.63 -9.66
CA LYS A 303 3.33 -8.19 -9.92
C LYS A 303 2.00 -7.76 -10.56
N PRO A 304 1.25 -6.85 -9.94
CA PRO A 304 0.05 -6.24 -10.51
C PRO A 304 0.38 -5.46 -11.79
N ASP A 305 -0.53 -5.53 -12.76
CA ASP A 305 -0.49 -4.68 -13.96
C ASP A 305 -1.78 -3.87 -14.02
N SER A 306 -1.68 -2.56 -13.84
CA SER A 306 -2.86 -1.68 -13.88
C SER A 306 -3.36 -1.40 -15.30
N HIS A 307 -2.54 -1.63 -16.34
CA HIS A 307 -2.96 -1.48 -17.74
C HIS A 307 -3.66 -2.74 -18.24
N ASN A 308 -3.24 -3.91 -17.71
CA ASN A 308 -3.90 -5.18 -17.98
C ASN A 308 -4.11 -5.99 -16.68
N PRO A 309 -5.08 -5.60 -15.84
CA PRO A 309 -5.33 -6.22 -14.54
C PRO A 309 -5.52 -7.74 -14.60
N LEU A 310 -6.14 -8.25 -15.66
CA LEU A 310 -6.44 -9.67 -15.81
C LEU A 310 -5.21 -10.54 -16.07
N THR A 311 -4.12 -9.98 -16.61
CA THR A 311 -2.90 -10.74 -16.87
C THR A 311 -2.31 -11.34 -15.59
N GLY A 312 -2.36 -10.59 -14.49
CA GLY A 312 -1.95 -11.09 -13.18
C GLY A 312 -2.87 -12.21 -12.69
N LEU A 313 -4.18 -12.04 -12.85
CA LEU A 313 -5.19 -12.99 -12.40
C LEU A 313 -5.13 -14.34 -13.13
N HIS A 314 -4.75 -14.35 -14.41
CA HIS A 314 -4.52 -15.59 -15.18
C HIS A 314 -3.42 -16.49 -14.59
N ARG A 315 -2.49 -15.93 -13.80
CA ARG A 315 -1.46 -16.72 -13.13
C ARG A 315 -2.05 -17.36 -11.88
N LEU A 316 -2.56 -18.59 -11.99
CA LEU A 316 -3.24 -19.27 -10.87
C LEU A 316 -2.29 -19.94 -9.85
N GLN A 317 -0.98 -20.02 -10.14
CA GLN A 317 0.01 -20.67 -9.28
C GLN A 317 0.12 -19.98 -7.91
N GLY A 318 -0.06 -20.71 -6.81
CA GLY A 318 -0.04 -20.15 -5.45
C GLY A 318 -1.41 -19.65 -4.95
N LEU A 319 -2.40 -19.44 -5.83
CA LEU A 319 -3.80 -19.26 -5.40
C LEU A 319 -4.34 -20.60 -4.92
N THR A 320 -5.13 -20.65 -3.84
CA THR A 320 -5.66 -21.92 -3.29
C THR A 320 -7.16 -21.81 -2.98
N GLY A 321 -7.83 -22.96 -2.82
CA GLY A 321 -9.23 -23.04 -2.35
C GLY A 321 -10.20 -22.07 -3.04
N ALA A 322 -10.94 -21.32 -2.21
CA ALA A 322 -11.93 -20.34 -2.66
C ALA A 322 -11.31 -19.20 -3.47
N HIS A 323 -10.09 -18.78 -3.14
CA HIS A 323 -9.38 -17.74 -3.88
C HIS A 323 -9.12 -18.15 -5.34
N ARG A 324 -8.63 -19.38 -5.57
CA ARG A 324 -8.43 -19.90 -6.94
C ARG A 324 -9.76 -20.05 -7.69
N HIS A 325 -10.80 -20.52 -7.01
CA HIS A 325 -12.12 -20.69 -7.62
C HIS A 325 -12.71 -19.34 -8.06
N MET A 326 -12.64 -18.33 -7.20
CA MET A 326 -13.14 -16.98 -7.50
C MET A 326 -12.39 -16.35 -8.67
N ALA A 327 -11.05 -16.46 -8.71
CA ALA A 327 -10.26 -15.99 -9.83
C ALA A 327 -10.67 -16.62 -11.17
N ARG A 328 -10.91 -17.94 -11.19
CA ARG A 328 -11.38 -18.63 -12.42
C ARG A 328 -12.76 -18.15 -12.85
N ARG A 329 -13.70 -18.07 -11.90
CA ARG A 329 -15.07 -17.61 -12.19
C ARG A 329 -15.06 -16.22 -12.82
N LEU A 330 -14.30 -15.28 -12.24
CA LEU A 330 -14.20 -13.92 -12.79
C LEU A 330 -13.64 -13.93 -14.23
N LEU A 331 -12.60 -14.72 -14.49
CA LEU A 331 -12.02 -14.85 -15.83
C LEU A 331 -13.00 -15.46 -16.84
N ASP A 332 -13.85 -16.41 -16.41
CA ASP A 332 -14.85 -17.02 -17.28
C ASP A 332 -15.98 -16.05 -17.60
N THR A 333 -16.49 -15.30 -16.61
CA THR A 333 -17.52 -14.26 -16.82
C THR A 333 -17.06 -13.18 -17.80
N MET A 334 -15.79 -12.75 -17.72
CA MET A 334 -15.24 -11.73 -18.61
C MET A 334 -14.98 -12.23 -20.04
N ARG A 335 -14.92 -13.55 -20.27
CA ARG A 335 -14.82 -14.12 -21.63
C ARG A 335 -16.17 -14.19 -22.34
N THR A 336 -17.26 -14.23 -21.57
CA THR A 336 -18.62 -14.36 -22.08
C THR A 336 -19.35 -13.02 -22.21
N SER A 337 -18.76 -11.93 -21.71
CA SER A 337 -19.30 -10.56 -21.75
C SER A 337 -18.76 -9.80 -22.96
#